data_AF-A0A957ZLH2-F1
#
_entry.id   AF-A0A957ZLH2-F1
#
_cell.length_a   1.000
_cell.length_b   1.000
_cell.length_c   1.000
_cell.angle_alpha   90.00
_cell.angle_beta   90.00
_cell.angle_gamma   90.00
#
_symmetry.space_group_name_H-M   'P 1'
#
loop_
_entity.id
_entity.type
_entity.pdbx_description
1 polymer ?
#
loop_
_entity_poly.entity_id
_entity_poly.type
_entity_poly.pdbx_seq_one_letter_code
_entity_poly.pdbx_strand_id
1 'polypeptide(L)'
;RATNYYEVDLEEAFAAADQVTALKYWWLFFRQAAFSGFLDDVRSGSQAYATELGKRLKNRVFEEIFPHFAEGLIVQMRAEQGRSEIGDLEIGRVGWRDGEIDLEQVFQATLTFLYRLMFVAYAESLELLPLNEAHGYGAVSLSRLKAAIAEKGGEIEETAPKKLEKAYSPSSTDFYVQLQDLFGAIDAGNPALNLPAYNGGLFSAETPAGQLLARYAIPDRYLALGLDRLCRDVDDKTHALVFVDFKSLGVRQLGNVYEGLLEFKLHIAREKLAVVKEGGKEVYIPFANAKSKRVQATLSKGDVYLENDKRERKASGSYYTPDYIVKYIVAHTVGPVLERKFETLAPQLRDAEQRYVKAKAVAEAKKEDPEKFWNNADMQQLADACLDVKVLDPAMGSGHFLVEAVDYISDRLINWLNGWTQNPVWAVLERIRRDILEDMERQQV
;
A
#
# COMPACT_ATOMS: atom_id res chain seq x y z
N ARG A 1 8.49 -6.80 14.86
CA ARG A 1 9.34 -7.29 13.72
C ARG A 1 10.05 -6.04 13.18
N ALA A 2 11.36 -6.05 12.88
CA ALA A 2 12.00 -4.85 12.32
C ALA A 2 11.28 -4.47 11.02
N THR A 3 10.68 -3.28 10.96
CA THR A 3 9.94 -2.80 9.79
C THR A 3 10.85 -2.55 8.59
N ASN A 4 12.15 -2.38 8.84
CA ASN A 4 13.19 -2.31 7.83
C ASN A 4 14.23 -3.41 8.09
N TYR A 5 14.43 -4.29 7.12
CA TYR A 5 15.45 -5.33 7.13
C TYR A 5 16.07 -5.44 5.74
N TYR A 6 17.32 -5.89 5.68
CA TYR A 6 17.96 -6.29 4.44
C TYR A 6 17.92 -7.81 4.38
N GLU A 7 17.14 -8.33 3.44
CA GLU A 7 16.99 -9.76 3.22
C GLU A 7 18.09 -10.27 2.31
N VAL A 8 18.68 -11.40 2.67
CA VAL A 8 19.65 -12.08 1.83
C VAL A 8 19.23 -13.53 1.72
N ASP A 9 18.70 -13.88 0.56
CA ASP A 9 18.48 -15.27 0.19
C ASP A 9 19.84 -15.89 -0.16
N LEU A 10 20.28 -16.81 0.70
CA LEU A 10 21.55 -17.51 0.50
C LEU A 10 21.46 -18.50 -0.66
N GLU A 11 20.32 -19.16 -0.85
CA GLU A 11 20.12 -20.11 -1.94
C GLU A 11 20.12 -19.39 -3.28
N GLU A 12 19.44 -18.25 -3.39
CA GLU A 12 19.48 -17.39 -4.58
C GLU A 12 20.90 -16.86 -4.83
N ALA A 13 21.59 -16.40 -3.79
CA ALA A 13 22.97 -15.93 -3.91
C ALA A 13 23.93 -17.02 -4.43
N PHE A 14 23.72 -18.28 -4.03
CA PHE A 14 24.47 -19.43 -4.55
C PHE A 14 24.03 -19.83 -5.96
N ALA A 15 22.77 -19.64 -6.32
CA ALA A 15 22.24 -19.94 -7.66
C ALA A 15 22.47 -18.81 -8.68
N ALA A 16 22.84 -17.61 -8.22
CA ALA A 16 23.01 -16.42 -9.06
C ALA A 16 24.06 -16.63 -10.15
N ALA A 17 23.81 -16.07 -11.35
CA ALA A 17 24.74 -16.14 -12.48
C ALA A 17 26.10 -15.48 -12.18
N ASP A 18 26.13 -14.48 -11.29
CA ASP A 18 27.35 -13.84 -10.78
C ASP A 18 27.51 -14.05 -9.26
N GLN A 19 27.91 -15.26 -8.90
CA GLN A 19 28.18 -15.66 -7.51
C GLN A 19 29.26 -14.79 -6.83
N VAL A 20 30.20 -14.24 -7.61
CA VAL A 20 31.29 -13.40 -7.06
C VAL A 20 30.73 -12.09 -6.55
N THR A 21 29.82 -11.48 -7.30
CA THR A 21 29.13 -10.27 -6.86
C THR A 21 28.23 -10.55 -5.67
N ALA A 22 27.45 -11.64 -5.69
CA ALA A 22 26.62 -12.04 -4.56
C ALA A 22 27.43 -12.24 -3.26
N LEU A 23 28.57 -12.94 -3.34
CA LEU A 23 29.48 -13.14 -2.21
C LEU A 23 30.07 -11.81 -1.70
N LYS A 24 30.42 -10.88 -2.59
CA LYS A 24 30.91 -9.55 -2.20
C LYS A 24 29.87 -8.78 -1.40
N TYR A 25 28.61 -8.80 -1.82
CA TYR A 25 27.50 -8.17 -1.09
C TYR A 25 27.32 -8.81 0.28
N TRP A 26 27.24 -10.14 0.34
CA TRP A 26 27.12 -10.86 1.61
C TRP A 26 28.27 -10.49 2.55
N TRP A 27 29.52 -10.59 2.10
CA TRP A 27 30.69 -10.29 2.94
C TRP A 27 30.70 -8.83 3.41
N LEU A 28 30.29 -7.88 2.56
CA LEU A 28 30.24 -6.47 2.90
C LEU A 28 29.27 -6.19 4.06
N PHE A 29 28.10 -6.85 4.07
CA PHE A 29 27.07 -6.69 5.10
C PHE A 29 27.35 -7.47 6.37
N PHE A 30 27.95 -8.67 6.28
CA PHE A 30 28.06 -9.59 7.43
C PHE A 30 29.46 -9.69 8.05
N ARG A 31 30.48 -9.00 7.50
CA ARG A 31 31.80 -8.93 8.15
C ARG A 31 31.73 -8.13 9.45
N GLN A 32 32.59 -8.46 10.42
CA GLN A 32 32.66 -7.77 11.72
C GLN A 32 32.77 -6.24 11.58
N ALA A 33 33.58 -5.74 10.64
CA ALA A 33 33.74 -4.31 10.40
C ALA A 33 32.46 -3.60 9.94
N ALA A 34 31.48 -4.32 9.37
CA ALA A 34 30.21 -3.75 8.94
C ALA A 34 29.42 -3.16 10.13
N PHE A 35 29.50 -3.81 11.29
CA PHE A 35 28.83 -3.42 12.54
C PHE A 35 29.47 -2.21 13.24
N SER A 36 30.58 -1.69 12.71
CA SER A 36 31.28 -0.51 13.24
C SER A 36 30.97 0.79 12.50
N GLY A 37 29.95 0.82 11.63
CA GLY A 37 29.42 2.06 11.04
C GLY A 37 28.78 1.89 9.66
N PHE A 38 29.28 0.97 8.82
CA PHE A 38 28.74 0.76 7.47
C PHE A 38 27.24 0.40 7.49
N LEU A 39 26.82 -0.49 8.40
CA LEU A 39 25.41 -0.86 8.50
C LEU A 39 24.51 0.31 8.95
N ASP A 40 25.04 1.21 9.77
CA ASP A 40 24.32 2.43 10.16
C ASP A 40 24.17 3.38 8.98
N ASP A 41 25.24 3.58 8.19
CA ASP A 41 25.21 4.39 6.98
C ASP A 41 24.21 3.84 5.95
N VAL A 42 24.23 2.52 5.72
CA VAL A 42 23.27 1.85 4.81
C VAL A 42 21.84 2.01 5.33
N ARG A 43 21.61 1.82 6.63
CA ARG A 43 20.29 1.97 7.24
C ARG A 43 19.77 3.41 7.10
N SER A 44 20.60 4.41 7.40
CA SER A 44 20.25 5.82 7.25
C SER A 44 20.01 6.20 5.79
N GLY A 45 20.84 5.70 4.87
CA GLY A 45 20.66 5.89 3.43
C GLY A 45 19.35 5.30 2.91
N SER A 46 19.01 4.07 3.33
CA SER A 46 17.75 3.41 2.98
C SER A 46 16.53 4.19 3.49
N GLN A 47 16.57 4.69 4.73
CA GLN A 47 15.50 5.53 5.29
C GLN A 47 15.33 6.86 4.54
N ALA A 48 16.44 7.50 4.18
CA ALA A 48 16.42 8.73 3.39
C ALA A 48 15.83 8.48 2.00
N TYR A 49 16.28 7.42 1.31
CA TYR A 49 15.75 7.00 0.02
C TYR A 49 14.24 6.73 0.06
N ALA A 50 13.77 5.92 1.02
CA ALA A 50 12.34 5.62 1.17
C ALA A 50 11.49 6.88 1.43
N THR A 51 12.03 7.83 2.21
CA THR A 51 11.35 9.11 2.47
C THR A 51 11.25 9.96 1.20
N GLU A 52 12.33 10.02 0.43
CA GLU A 52 12.38 10.78 -0.82
C GLU A 52 11.48 10.16 -1.89
N LEU A 53 11.55 8.83 -2.07
CA LEU A 53 10.68 8.07 -2.96
C LEU A 53 9.21 8.30 -2.61
N GLY A 54 8.85 8.23 -1.32
CA GLY A 54 7.49 8.52 -0.86
C GLY A 54 7.04 9.94 -1.20
N LYS A 55 7.94 10.94 -1.12
CA LYS A 55 7.64 12.33 -1.50
C LYS A 55 7.47 12.49 -3.02
N ARG A 56 8.33 11.86 -3.84
CA ARG A 56 8.22 11.89 -5.31
C ARG A 56 6.95 11.20 -5.77
N LEU A 57 6.66 10.02 -5.23
CA LEU A 57 5.41 9.30 -5.49
C LEU A 57 4.20 10.14 -5.11
N LYS A 58 4.22 10.78 -3.94
CA LYS A 58 3.16 11.70 -3.53
C LYS A 58 2.93 12.80 -4.57
N ASN A 59 3.97 13.50 -4.99
CA ASN A 59 3.80 14.57 -5.98
C ASN A 59 3.24 14.05 -7.30
N ARG A 60 3.79 12.95 -7.83
CA ARG A 60 3.26 12.31 -9.06
C ARG A 60 1.80 11.88 -8.92
N VAL A 61 1.43 11.33 -7.77
CA VAL A 61 0.04 10.94 -7.50
C VAL A 61 -0.90 12.13 -7.64
N PHE A 62 -0.53 13.28 -7.10
CA PHE A 62 -1.40 14.45 -7.03
C PHE A 62 -1.43 15.22 -8.35
N GLU A 63 -0.27 15.34 -9.01
CA GLU A 63 -0.11 16.19 -10.19
C GLU A 63 -0.37 15.43 -11.49
N GLU A 64 -0.10 14.12 -11.53
CA GLU A 64 -0.10 13.36 -12.79
C GLU A 64 -1.01 12.12 -12.80
N ILE A 65 -1.07 11.34 -11.72
CA ILE A 65 -1.74 10.03 -11.74
C ILE A 65 -3.22 10.17 -11.40
N PHE A 66 -3.55 10.82 -10.29
CA PHE A 66 -4.93 10.97 -9.83
C PHE A 66 -5.79 11.77 -10.83
N PRO A 67 -5.36 12.96 -11.30
CA PRO A 67 -6.15 13.69 -12.29
C PRO A 67 -6.34 12.90 -13.59
N HIS A 68 -5.35 12.10 -13.98
CA HIS A 68 -5.39 11.31 -15.21
C HIS A 68 -6.34 10.10 -15.14
N PHE A 69 -6.40 9.40 -13.99
CA PHE A 69 -7.42 8.37 -13.78
C PHE A 69 -8.82 8.96 -13.71
N ALA A 70 -8.98 10.10 -13.02
CA ALA A 70 -10.25 10.80 -12.97
C ALA A 70 -10.71 11.27 -14.36
N GLU A 71 -9.79 11.76 -15.19
CA GLU A 71 -10.04 12.11 -16.58
C GLU A 71 -10.55 10.90 -17.38
N GLY A 72 -9.90 9.75 -17.26
CA GLY A 72 -10.35 8.51 -17.91
C GLY A 72 -11.77 8.10 -17.51
N LEU A 73 -12.11 8.19 -16.22
CA LEU A 73 -13.49 7.96 -15.74
C LEU A 73 -14.48 8.97 -16.32
N ILE A 74 -14.15 10.27 -16.30
CA ILE A 74 -15.00 11.33 -16.84
C ILE A 74 -15.26 11.11 -18.34
N VAL A 75 -14.23 10.74 -19.10
CA VAL A 75 -14.34 10.43 -20.53
C VAL A 75 -15.32 9.27 -20.75
N GLN A 76 -15.20 8.19 -19.98
CA GLN A 76 -16.10 7.05 -20.08
C GLN A 76 -17.54 7.40 -19.71
N MET A 77 -17.74 8.15 -18.61
CA MET A 77 -19.06 8.61 -18.18
C MET A 77 -19.76 9.47 -19.24
N ARG A 78 -18.99 10.31 -19.95
CA ARG A 78 -19.52 11.14 -21.05
C ARG A 78 -19.84 10.33 -22.31
N ALA A 79 -18.99 9.35 -22.63
CA ALA A 79 -19.21 8.48 -23.79
C ALA A 79 -20.54 7.71 -23.68
N GLU A 80 -20.89 7.20 -22.49
CA GLU A 80 -22.19 6.57 -22.24
C GLU A 80 -23.38 7.52 -22.40
N GLN A 81 -23.19 8.83 -22.18
CA GLN A 81 -24.20 9.86 -22.39
C GLN A 81 -24.30 10.31 -23.86
N GLY A 82 -23.54 9.69 -24.78
CA GLY A 82 -23.52 10.04 -26.19
C GLY A 82 -22.86 11.38 -26.50
N ARG A 83 -22.01 11.90 -25.58
CA ARG A 83 -21.27 13.16 -25.75
C ARG A 83 -19.81 12.86 -26.15
N SER A 84 -19.32 13.56 -27.18
CA SER A 84 -17.89 13.59 -27.53
C SER A 84 -17.07 14.46 -26.53
N GLU A 85 -15.74 14.30 -26.60
CA GLU A 85 -14.63 14.89 -25.83
C GLU A 85 -14.91 16.06 -24.85
N ILE A 86 -14.08 16.15 -23.79
CA ILE A 86 -14.25 17.12 -22.69
C ILE A 86 -14.38 18.59 -23.17
N GLY A 87 -13.86 18.93 -24.35
CA GLY A 87 -13.88 20.26 -24.97
C GLY A 87 -15.26 20.83 -25.35
N ASP A 88 -16.28 20.00 -25.57
CA ASP A 88 -17.63 20.36 -26.06
C ASP A 88 -18.59 20.79 -24.93
N LEU A 89 -18.11 21.57 -23.97
CA LEU A 89 -18.92 22.10 -22.88
C LEU A 89 -19.74 23.33 -23.30
N GLU A 90 -21.08 23.20 -23.38
CA GLU A 90 -22.02 24.29 -23.08
C GLU A 90 -22.29 24.30 -21.57
N ILE A 91 -21.75 25.29 -20.85
CA ILE A 91 -21.72 25.32 -19.39
C ILE A 91 -22.93 26.10 -18.84
N GLY A 92 -23.88 25.38 -18.25
CA GLY A 92 -24.92 25.96 -17.38
C GLY A 92 -24.31 26.54 -16.10
N ARG A 93 -24.81 27.70 -15.65
CA ARG A 93 -24.29 28.40 -14.47
C ARG A 93 -24.70 27.69 -13.15
N VAL A 94 -23.70 27.57 -12.26
CA VAL A 94 -23.78 27.40 -10.78
C VAL A 94 -23.79 25.95 -10.25
N GLY A 95 -22.75 25.57 -9.50
CA GLY A 95 -22.74 24.43 -8.55
C GLY A 95 -21.62 23.40 -8.73
N TRP A 96 -21.50 22.47 -7.77
CA TRP A 96 -20.62 21.29 -7.67
C TRP A 96 -20.89 20.21 -8.75
N ARG A 97 -21.25 20.66 -9.94
CA ARG A 97 -21.66 19.89 -11.10
C ARG A 97 -21.13 20.64 -12.31
N ASP A 98 -20.10 20.13 -12.96
CA ASP A 98 -19.67 20.67 -14.25
C ASP A 98 -20.46 19.93 -15.35
N GLY A 99 -21.74 20.30 -15.47
CA GLY A 99 -22.75 19.55 -16.24
C GLY A 99 -23.55 18.56 -15.39
N GLU A 100 -23.72 17.32 -15.87
CA GLU A 100 -24.44 16.22 -15.18
C GLU A 100 -23.53 15.32 -14.32
N ILE A 101 -22.21 15.53 -14.36
CA ILE A 101 -21.22 14.69 -13.68
C ILE A 101 -20.95 15.24 -12.28
N ASP A 102 -21.12 14.37 -11.28
CA ASP A 102 -20.79 14.65 -9.89
C ASP A 102 -19.29 14.40 -9.65
N LEU A 103 -18.50 15.47 -9.61
CA LEU A 103 -17.04 15.39 -9.46
C LEU A 103 -16.62 14.88 -8.08
N GLU A 104 -17.47 14.98 -7.05
CA GLU A 104 -17.21 14.38 -5.74
C GLU A 104 -17.25 12.85 -5.84
N GLN A 105 -18.25 12.31 -6.54
CA GLN A 105 -18.33 10.87 -6.78
C GLN A 105 -17.15 10.36 -7.62
N VAL A 106 -16.74 11.12 -8.65
CA VAL A 106 -15.55 10.79 -9.44
C VAL A 106 -14.29 10.82 -8.56
N PHE A 107 -14.15 11.82 -7.69
CA PHE A 107 -13.03 11.92 -6.76
C PHE A 107 -12.98 10.69 -5.84
N GLN A 108 -14.10 10.32 -5.18
CA GLN A 108 -14.15 9.16 -4.29
C GLN A 108 -13.86 7.85 -5.03
N ALA A 109 -14.42 7.66 -6.24
CA ALA A 109 -14.15 6.49 -7.08
C ALA A 109 -12.67 6.41 -7.49
N THR A 110 -12.08 7.53 -7.92
CA THR A 110 -10.65 7.60 -8.29
C THR A 110 -9.76 7.30 -7.09
N LEU A 111 -10.10 7.83 -5.92
CA LEU A 111 -9.39 7.56 -4.66
C LEU A 111 -9.45 6.08 -4.29
N THR A 112 -10.62 5.46 -4.33
CA THR A 112 -10.78 4.02 -4.09
C THR A 112 -10.00 3.19 -5.11
N PHE A 113 -10.05 3.55 -6.39
CA PHE A 113 -9.33 2.83 -7.44
C PHE A 113 -7.81 2.89 -7.25
N LEU A 114 -7.27 4.08 -6.98
CA LEU A 114 -5.86 4.27 -6.67
C LEU A 114 -5.45 3.45 -5.45
N TYR A 115 -6.29 3.42 -4.40
CA TYR A 115 -5.99 2.66 -3.19
C TYR A 115 -5.95 1.15 -3.47
N ARG A 116 -6.88 0.62 -4.27
CA ARG A 116 -6.87 -0.79 -4.71
C ARG A 116 -5.57 -1.13 -5.45
N LEU A 117 -5.15 -0.28 -6.40
CA LEU A 117 -3.91 -0.48 -7.15
C LEU A 117 -2.68 -0.49 -6.26
N MET A 118 -2.54 0.51 -5.40
CA MET A 118 -1.41 0.61 -4.49
C MET A 118 -1.40 -0.50 -3.43
N PHE A 119 -2.57 -0.94 -2.96
CA PHE A 119 -2.67 -2.09 -2.07
C PHE A 119 -2.16 -3.36 -2.74
N VAL A 120 -2.60 -3.65 -3.96
CA VAL A 120 -2.14 -4.83 -4.72
C VAL A 120 -0.64 -4.73 -5.00
N ALA A 121 -0.14 -3.57 -5.44
CA ALA A 121 1.29 -3.36 -5.69
C ALA A 121 2.14 -3.60 -4.43
N TYR A 122 1.65 -3.13 -3.27
CA TYR A 122 2.30 -3.33 -1.98
C TYR A 122 2.26 -4.80 -1.53
N ALA A 123 1.09 -5.46 -1.64
CA ALA A 123 0.93 -6.86 -1.28
C ALA A 123 1.78 -7.80 -2.15
N GLU A 124 1.84 -7.54 -3.45
CA GLU A 124 2.74 -8.23 -4.38
C GLU A 124 4.22 -8.02 -4.01
N SER A 125 4.63 -6.79 -3.66
CA SER A 125 6.03 -6.49 -3.29
C SER A 125 6.43 -7.07 -1.93
N LEU A 126 5.47 -7.35 -1.06
CA LEU A 126 5.67 -8.07 0.20
C LEU A 126 5.54 -9.59 0.07
N GLU A 127 5.34 -10.11 -1.15
CA GLU A 127 5.14 -11.54 -1.41
C GLU A 127 3.97 -12.14 -0.61
N LEU A 128 2.96 -11.32 -0.31
CA LEU A 128 1.73 -11.77 0.33
C LEU A 128 0.78 -12.45 -0.65
N LEU A 129 1.04 -12.32 -1.96
CA LEU A 129 0.26 -12.90 -3.05
C LEU A 129 1.14 -13.88 -3.83
N PRO A 130 0.58 -14.98 -4.37
CA PRO A 130 1.35 -16.09 -4.94
C PRO A 130 1.91 -15.78 -6.34
N LEU A 131 2.83 -14.81 -6.43
CA LEU A 131 3.44 -14.35 -7.68
C LEU A 131 4.23 -15.44 -8.43
N ASN A 132 4.80 -16.40 -7.70
CA ASN A 132 5.64 -17.44 -8.27
C ASN A 132 4.85 -18.51 -9.05
N GLU A 133 3.52 -18.52 -8.91
CA GLU A 133 2.64 -19.41 -9.67
C GLU A 133 2.36 -18.85 -11.06
N ALA A 134 3.29 -19.08 -12.00
CA ALA A 134 3.24 -18.52 -13.36
C ALA A 134 1.96 -18.85 -14.15
N HIS A 135 1.33 -19.99 -13.85
CA HIS A 135 0.06 -20.44 -14.46
C HIS A 135 -1.18 -20.13 -13.59
N GLY A 136 -0.97 -19.59 -12.37
CA GLY A 136 -2.01 -19.17 -11.44
C GLY A 136 -2.06 -17.65 -11.32
N TYR A 137 -1.94 -17.14 -10.09
CA TYR A 137 -1.97 -15.69 -9.81
C TYR A 137 -0.97 -14.88 -10.64
N GLY A 138 0.24 -15.40 -10.86
CA GLY A 138 1.28 -14.72 -11.65
C GLY A 138 0.80 -14.34 -13.06
N ALA A 139 -0.10 -15.12 -13.67
CA ALA A 139 -0.66 -14.84 -14.99
C ALA A 139 -1.65 -13.66 -15.03
N VAL A 140 -2.29 -13.34 -13.90
CA VAL A 140 -3.27 -12.25 -13.78
C VAL A 140 -2.79 -11.10 -12.88
N SER A 141 -1.57 -11.22 -12.35
CA SER A 141 -0.95 -10.26 -11.43
C SER A 141 -0.84 -8.84 -12.00
N LEU A 142 -0.90 -7.86 -11.11
CA LEU A 142 -0.58 -6.47 -11.43
C LEU A 142 0.87 -6.36 -11.90
N SER A 143 1.77 -7.17 -11.34
CA SER A 143 3.18 -7.23 -11.76
C SER A 143 3.36 -7.64 -13.22
N ARG A 144 2.55 -8.56 -13.74
CA ARG A 144 2.58 -8.90 -15.17
C ARG A 144 2.01 -7.78 -16.04
N LEU A 145 0.91 -7.16 -15.62
CA LEU A 145 0.30 -6.05 -16.34
C LEU A 145 1.25 -4.84 -16.44
N LYS A 146 1.86 -4.43 -15.33
CA LYS A 146 2.81 -3.30 -15.30
C LYS A 146 4.06 -3.59 -16.14
N ALA A 147 4.53 -4.84 -16.19
CA ALA A 147 5.65 -5.25 -17.04
C ALA A 147 5.32 -5.11 -18.54
N ALA A 148 4.13 -5.56 -18.96
CA ALA A 148 3.68 -5.42 -20.34
C ALA A 148 3.54 -3.95 -20.77
N ILE A 149 3.02 -3.10 -19.88
CA ILE A 149 2.94 -1.65 -20.09
C ILE A 149 4.34 -1.04 -20.21
N ALA A 150 5.26 -1.40 -19.30
CA ALA A 150 6.63 -0.89 -19.30
C ALA A 150 7.39 -1.25 -20.59
N GLU A 151 7.20 -2.46 -21.13
CA GLU A 151 7.79 -2.87 -22.41
C GLU A 151 7.37 -1.93 -23.56
N LYS A 152 6.10 -1.52 -23.59
CA LYS A 152 5.59 -0.59 -24.61
C LYS A 152 6.01 0.85 -24.35
N GLY A 153 6.09 1.27 -23.08
CA GLY A 153 6.55 2.60 -22.67
C GLY A 153 8.03 2.84 -22.92
N GLY A 154 8.86 1.79 -22.82
CA GLY A 154 10.31 1.88 -22.88
C GLY A 154 10.91 2.59 -21.66
N GLU A 155 12.20 2.89 -21.70
CA GLU A 155 12.97 3.29 -20.51
C GLU A 155 13.05 4.81 -20.28
N ILE A 156 12.60 5.63 -21.22
CA ILE A 156 12.78 7.10 -21.16
C ILE A 156 11.45 7.78 -20.83
N GLU A 157 11.40 8.43 -19.67
CA GLU A 157 10.23 9.14 -19.12
C GLU A 157 9.57 10.07 -20.14
N GLU A 158 10.34 10.91 -20.83
CA GLU A 158 9.80 11.91 -21.76
C GLU A 158 9.14 11.29 -23.01
N THR A 159 9.55 10.07 -23.38
CA THR A 159 9.03 9.37 -24.57
C THR A 159 7.94 8.37 -24.25
N ALA A 160 7.87 7.87 -23.01
CA ALA A 160 6.92 6.86 -22.59
C ALA A 160 5.46 7.27 -22.83
N PRO A 161 4.99 8.49 -22.49
CA PRO A 161 3.61 8.90 -22.75
C PRO A 161 3.19 8.76 -24.22
N LYS A 162 4.04 9.23 -25.15
CA LYS A 162 3.75 9.16 -26.60
C LYS A 162 3.78 7.73 -27.13
N LYS A 163 4.61 6.86 -26.56
CA LYS A 163 4.67 5.44 -26.95
C LYS A 163 3.42 4.70 -26.46
N LEU A 164 3.03 4.91 -25.21
CA LEU A 164 1.83 4.31 -24.61
C LEU A 164 0.56 4.80 -25.32
N GLU A 165 0.46 6.10 -25.63
CA GLU A 165 -0.66 6.67 -26.38
C GLU A 165 -0.87 6.02 -27.75
N LYS A 166 0.23 5.67 -28.43
CA LYS A 166 0.21 4.95 -29.72
C LYS A 166 -0.08 3.45 -29.56
N ALA A 167 0.34 2.86 -28.45
CA ALA A 167 0.18 1.44 -28.18
C ALA A 167 -1.25 1.08 -27.76
N TYR A 168 -1.96 1.99 -27.09
CA TYR A 168 -3.24 1.70 -26.44
C TYR A 168 -4.40 2.58 -26.93
N SER A 169 -5.54 1.93 -27.08
CA SER A 169 -6.78 2.54 -27.56
C SER A 169 -7.39 3.48 -26.52
N PRO A 170 -7.98 4.62 -26.94
CA PRO A 170 -8.70 5.52 -26.04
C PRO A 170 -10.08 4.98 -25.61
N SER A 171 -10.55 3.87 -26.18
CA SER A 171 -11.88 3.30 -25.91
C SER A 171 -11.87 1.84 -25.45
N SER A 172 -10.74 1.15 -25.58
CA SER A 172 -10.58 -0.22 -25.04
C SER A 172 -10.52 -0.16 -23.52
N THR A 173 -11.05 -1.16 -22.84
CA THR A 173 -11.10 -1.23 -21.37
C THR A 173 -10.63 -2.59 -20.85
N ASP A 174 -9.86 -3.34 -21.65
CA ASP A 174 -9.42 -4.70 -21.35
C ASP A 174 -8.56 -4.75 -20.08
N PHE A 175 -7.69 -3.77 -19.88
CA PHE A 175 -6.87 -3.67 -18.67
C PHE A 175 -7.72 -3.40 -17.43
N TYR A 176 -8.77 -2.59 -17.57
CA TYR A 176 -9.67 -2.30 -16.47
C TYR A 176 -10.47 -3.55 -16.08
N VAL A 177 -10.95 -4.31 -17.06
CA VAL A 177 -11.63 -5.60 -16.82
C VAL A 177 -10.69 -6.57 -16.10
N GLN A 178 -9.45 -6.72 -16.58
CA GLN A 178 -8.45 -7.56 -15.92
C GLN A 178 -8.22 -7.16 -14.46
N LEU A 179 -8.16 -5.87 -14.15
CA LEU A 179 -8.02 -5.37 -12.79
C LEU A 179 -9.27 -5.61 -11.93
N GLN A 180 -10.48 -5.45 -12.49
CA GLN A 180 -11.72 -5.74 -11.77
C GLN A 180 -11.81 -7.23 -11.41
N ASP A 181 -11.44 -8.12 -12.33
CA ASP A 181 -11.39 -9.56 -12.08
C ASP A 181 -10.37 -9.89 -10.98
N LEU A 182 -9.18 -9.27 -11.03
CA LEU A 182 -8.15 -9.40 -9.98
C LEU A 182 -8.66 -8.91 -8.62
N PHE A 183 -9.29 -7.73 -8.57
CA PHE A 183 -9.86 -7.17 -7.36
C PHE A 183 -10.96 -8.05 -6.77
N GLY A 184 -11.85 -8.60 -7.62
CA GLY A 184 -12.88 -9.53 -7.19
C GLY A 184 -12.30 -10.84 -6.65
N ALA A 185 -11.25 -11.37 -7.28
CA ALA A 185 -10.55 -12.56 -6.81
C ALA A 185 -9.86 -12.35 -5.45
N ILE A 186 -9.33 -11.15 -5.19
CA ILE A 186 -8.72 -10.81 -3.90
C ILE A 186 -9.81 -10.65 -2.81
N ASP A 187 -10.94 -10.00 -3.13
CA ASP A 187 -12.03 -9.75 -2.18
C ASP A 187 -12.69 -11.05 -1.71
N ALA A 188 -13.12 -11.87 -2.66
CA ALA A 188 -13.90 -13.09 -2.40
C ALA A 188 -13.03 -14.34 -2.22
N GLY A 189 -11.74 -14.27 -2.54
CA GLY A 189 -10.87 -15.43 -2.70
C GLY A 189 -11.08 -16.13 -4.05
N ASN A 190 -10.06 -16.84 -4.51
CA ASN A 190 -10.13 -17.63 -5.73
C ASN A 190 -9.22 -18.87 -5.61
N PRO A 191 -9.80 -20.07 -5.39
CA PRO A 191 -9.03 -21.31 -5.27
C PRO A 191 -8.18 -21.64 -6.51
N ALA A 192 -8.63 -21.25 -7.71
CA ALA A 192 -7.88 -21.52 -8.93
C ALA A 192 -6.61 -20.65 -9.06
N LEU A 193 -6.54 -19.56 -8.29
CA LEU A 193 -5.38 -18.68 -8.20
C LEU A 193 -4.62 -18.84 -6.88
N ASN A 194 -4.97 -19.85 -6.07
CA ASN A 194 -4.47 -20.02 -4.70
C ASN A 194 -4.61 -18.73 -3.85
N LEU A 195 -5.71 -17.99 -4.06
CA LEU A 195 -5.99 -16.76 -3.33
C LEU A 195 -6.98 -17.01 -2.20
N PRO A 196 -6.60 -16.81 -0.92
CA PRO A 196 -7.57 -16.73 0.15
C PRO A 196 -8.41 -15.45 0.02
N ALA A 197 -9.58 -15.45 0.64
CA ALA A 197 -10.40 -14.24 0.72
C ALA A 197 -9.77 -13.24 1.69
N TYR A 198 -9.39 -12.05 1.19
CA TYR A 198 -8.83 -10.99 2.02
C TYR A 198 -9.91 -10.07 2.61
N ASN A 199 -11.05 -9.89 1.93
CA ASN A 199 -12.18 -9.05 2.36
C ASN A 199 -11.71 -7.63 2.80
N GLY A 200 -12.40 -6.98 3.73
CA GLY A 200 -12.02 -5.70 4.32
C GLY A 200 -12.68 -4.47 3.68
N GLY A 201 -13.67 -4.65 2.81
CA GLY A 201 -14.49 -3.57 2.25
C GLY A 201 -13.81 -2.68 1.19
N LEU A 202 -12.48 -2.66 1.11
CA LEU A 202 -11.73 -1.88 0.11
C LEU A 202 -12.09 -2.29 -1.33
N PHE A 203 -12.22 -3.60 -1.56
CA PHE A 203 -12.58 -4.16 -2.86
C PHE A 203 -14.09 -4.33 -3.06
N SER A 204 -14.90 -4.03 -2.04
CA SER A 204 -16.35 -4.18 -2.10
C SER A 204 -16.98 -3.32 -3.19
N ALA A 205 -17.83 -3.94 -4.00
CA ALA A 205 -18.68 -3.27 -4.98
C ALA A 205 -19.93 -2.63 -4.34
N GLU A 206 -20.19 -2.84 -3.05
CA GLU A 206 -21.41 -2.35 -2.38
C GLU A 206 -21.32 -0.88 -1.97
N THR A 207 -20.09 -0.35 -1.82
CA THR A 207 -19.86 1.05 -1.51
C THR A 207 -20.25 1.95 -2.69
N PRO A 208 -20.65 3.22 -2.48
CA PRO A 208 -20.97 4.14 -3.59
C PRO A 208 -19.83 4.28 -4.62
N ALA A 209 -18.59 4.35 -4.15
CA ALA A 209 -17.40 4.37 -5.01
C ALA A 209 -17.22 3.04 -5.76
N GLY A 210 -17.40 1.90 -5.09
CA GLY A 210 -17.34 0.57 -5.70
C GLY A 210 -18.40 0.38 -6.80
N GLN A 211 -19.62 0.87 -6.59
CA GLN A 211 -20.69 0.83 -7.59
C GLN A 211 -20.35 1.67 -8.84
N LEU A 212 -19.75 2.85 -8.65
CA LEU A 212 -19.29 3.68 -9.76
C LEU A 212 -18.19 2.97 -10.54
N LEU A 213 -17.20 2.40 -9.85
CA LEU A 213 -16.10 1.65 -10.46
C LEU A 213 -16.55 0.36 -11.17
N ALA A 214 -17.63 -0.27 -10.71
CA ALA A 214 -18.23 -1.42 -11.40
C ALA A 214 -18.98 -1.01 -12.68
N ARG A 215 -19.48 0.22 -12.73
CA ARG A 215 -20.26 0.75 -13.86
C ARG A 215 -19.37 1.37 -14.94
N TYR A 216 -18.38 2.15 -14.55
CA TYR A 216 -17.54 2.92 -15.47
C TYR A 216 -16.10 2.42 -15.44
N ALA A 217 -15.56 2.10 -16.62
CA ALA A 217 -14.19 1.65 -16.79
C ALA A 217 -13.26 2.80 -17.21
N ILE A 218 -12.03 2.79 -16.70
CA ILE A 218 -10.96 3.68 -17.18
C ILE A 218 -10.41 3.09 -18.48
N PRO A 219 -10.41 3.82 -19.61
CA PRO A 219 -9.89 3.27 -20.86
C PRO A 219 -8.39 2.97 -20.80
N ASP A 220 -7.95 1.96 -21.55
CA ASP A 220 -6.60 1.40 -21.51
C ASP A 220 -5.51 2.44 -21.75
N ARG A 221 -5.75 3.45 -22.60
CA ARG A 221 -4.82 4.56 -22.79
C ARG A 221 -4.54 5.32 -21.49
N TYR A 222 -5.58 5.63 -20.72
CA TYR A 222 -5.46 6.35 -19.45
C TYR A 222 -4.89 5.44 -18.37
N LEU A 223 -5.38 4.20 -18.33
CA LEU A 223 -4.97 3.22 -17.34
C LEU A 223 -3.48 2.87 -17.49
N ALA A 224 -3.01 2.67 -18.73
CA ALA A 224 -1.62 2.33 -19.01
C ALA A 224 -0.65 3.43 -18.56
N LEU A 225 -0.90 4.68 -18.94
CA LEU A 225 -0.04 5.80 -18.55
C LEU A 225 -0.09 6.07 -17.04
N GLY A 226 -1.26 5.99 -16.42
CA GLY A 226 -1.40 6.16 -14.98
C GLY A 226 -0.69 5.05 -14.19
N LEU A 227 -0.82 3.79 -14.61
CA LEU A 227 -0.09 2.66 -14.02
C LEU A 227 1.42 2.78 -14.22
N ASP A 228 1.85 3.24 -15.38
CA ASP A 228 3.27 3.42 -15.67
C ASP A 228 3.93 4.40 -14.70
N ARG A 229 3.31 5.57 -14.52
CA ARG A 229 3.75 6.62 -13.59
C ARG A 229 3.63 6.23 -12.12
N LEU A 230 2.67 5.38 -11.79
CA LEU A 230 2.49 4.85 -10.43
C LEU A 230 3.62 3.86 -10.10
N CYS A 231 3.93 2.96 -11.04
CA CYS A 231 4.78 1.81 -10.80
C CYS A 231 6.25 2.03 -11.17
N ARG A 232 6.59 3.10 -11.90
CA ARG A 232 7.97 3.41 -12.30
C ARG A 232 8.39 4.81 -11.87
N ASP A 233 9.68 4.96 -11.60
CA ASP A 233 10.35 6.24 -11.27
C ASP A 233 11.67 6.33 -12.03
N VAL A 234 12.19 7.53 -12.21
CA VAL A 234 13.50 7.75 -12.82
C VAL A 234 14.58 7.37 -11.80
N ASP A 235 15.49 6.50 -12.19
CA ASP A 235 16.69 6.22 -11.40
C ASP A 235 17.72 7.34 -11.57
N ASP A 236 18.20 7.90 -10.45
CA ASP A 236 19.07 9.08 -10.45
C ASP A 236 20.43 8.83 -11.14
N LYS A 237 20.86 7.57 -11.29
CA LYS A 237 22.17 7.22 -11.86
C LYS A 237 22.11 6.92 -13.34
N THR A 238 21.09 6.17 -13.76
CA THR A 238 20.92 5.69 -15.13
C THR A 238 20.00 6.60 -15.94
N HIS A 239 19.20 7.45 -15.27
CA HIS A 239 18.12 8.24 -15.86
C HIS A 239 17.06 7.41 -16.60
N ALA A 240 17.04 6.10 -16.36
CA ALA A 240 16.05 5.18 -16.89
C ALA A 240 14.87 5.04 -15.93
N LEU A 241 13.68 4.80 -16.48
CA LEU A 241 12.50 4.38 -15.73
C LEU A 241 12.71 2.98 -15.15
N VAL A 242 12.76 2.89 -13.83
CA VAL A 242 12.86 1.63 -13.07
C VAL A 242 11.60 1.41 -12.24
N PHE A 243 11.29 0.17 -11.91
CA PHE A 243 10.16 -0.13 -11.06
C PHE A 243 10.36 0.40 -9.63
N VAL A 244 9.31 1.01 -9.09
CA VAL A 244 9.21 1.40 -7.71
C VAL A 244 9.12 0.14 -6.85
N ASP A 245 10.03 0.00 -5.89
CA ASP A 245 9.94 -1.03 -4.87
C ASP A 245 8.97 -0.58 -3.76
N PHE A 246 7.75 -1.08 -3.80
CA PHE A 246 6.73 -0.74 -2.81
C PHE A 246 7.03 -1.35 -1.42
N LYS A 247 7.89 -2.38 -1.29
CA LYS A 247 8.34 -2.90 0.02
C LYS A 247 9.14 -1.84 0.79
N SER A 248 9.85 -0.96 0.08
CA SER A 248 10.58 0.16 0.67
C SER A 248 9.68 1.31 1.16
N LEU A 249 8.45 1.40 0.64
CA LEU A 249 7.46 2.39 1.03
C LEU A 249 6.69 1.89 2.25
N GLY A 250 7.14 2.24 3.45
CA GLY A 250 6.42 1.89 4.68
C GLY A 250 4.94 2.31 4.64
N VAL A 251 4.10 1.60 5.39
CA VAL A 251 2.64 1.84 5.49
C VAL A 251 2.32 3.31 5.76
N ARG A 252 3.19 3.99 6.52
CA ARG A 252 3.09 5.41 6.85
C ARG A 252 3.24 6.31 5.62
N GLN A 253 4.20 6.02 4.73
CA GLN A 253 4.43 6.81 3.52
C GLN A 253 3.21 6.71 2.58
N LEU A 254 2.61 5.52 2.45
CA LEU A 254 1.38 5.31 1.70
C LEU A 254 0.23 6.09 2.34
N GLY A 255 0.07 6.02 3.67
CA GLY A 255 -0.90 6.80 4.43
C GLY A 255 -0.82 8.31 4.12
N ASN A 256 0.38 8.88 4.10
CA ASN A 256 0.62 10.30 3.80
C ASN A 256 0.18 10.73 2.39
N VAL A 257 0.15 9.80 1.43
CA VAL A 257 -0.36 10.06 0.06
C VAL A 257 -1.88 10.17 0.12
N TYR A 258 -2.58 9.19 0.69
CA TYR A 258 -4.04 9.21 0.78
C TYR A 258 -4.57 10.36 1.63
N GLU A 259 -3.95 10.57 2.79
CA GLU A 259 -4.29 11.69 3.68
C GLU A 259 -4.21 13.02 2.95
N GLY A 260 -3.14 13.22 2.19
CA GLY A 260 -2.96 14.47 1.49
C GLY A 260 -4.04 14.68 0.43
N LEU A 261 -4.52 13.61 -0.23
CA LEU A 261 -5.53 13.71 -1.28
C LEU A 261 -6.87 14.18 -0.72
N LEU A 262 -7.23 13.78 0.50
CA LEU A 262 -8.50 14.18 1.15
C LEU A 262 -8.70 15.68 1.32
N GLU A 263 -7.65 16.49 1.13
CA GLU A 263 -7.72 17.95 1.21
C GLU A 263 -7.95 18.63 -0.15
N PHE A 264 -8.02 17.84 -1.22
CA PHE A 264 -8.12 18.32 -2.58
C PHE A 264 -9.51 18.06 -3.14
N LYS A 265 -9.87 18.92 -4.09
CA LYS A 265 -11.10 18.82 -4.86
C LYS A 265 -10.77 18.65 -6.31
N LEU A 266 -11.56 17.82 -6.98
CA LEU A 266 -11.46 17.61 -8.40
C LEU A 266 -12.16 18.73 -9.15
N HIS A 267 -11.47 19.30 -10.12
CA HIS A 267 -11.97 20.36 -10.98
C HIS A 267 -11.66 20.09 -12.45
N ILE A 268 -12.46 20.67 -13.33
CA ILE A 268 -12.23 20.69 -14.77
C ILE A 268 -11.95 22.14 -15.17
N ALA A 269 -10.86 22.37 -15.91
CA ALA A 269 -10.47 23.69 -16.36
C ALA A 269 -11.47 24.23 -17.39
N ARG A 270 -12.17 25.32 -17.07
CA ARG A 270 -13.18 25.94 -17.95
C ARG A 270 -12.60 26.79 -19.08
N GLU A 271 -11.36 27.20 -18.90
CA GLU A 271 -10.58 28.01 -19.82
C GLU A 271 -9.09 27.68 -19.63
N LYS A 272 -8.21 28.28 -20.41
CA LYS A 272 -6.77 28.11 -20.21
C LYS A 272 -6.35 28.71 -18.86
N LEU A 273 -5.81 27.91 -17.96
CA LEU A 273 -5.34 28.32 -16.64
C LEU A 273 -3.81 28.39 -16.58
N ALA A 274 -3.30 29.26 -15.74
CA ALA A 274 -1.92 29.30 -15.30
C ALA A 274 -1.84 28.83 -13.85
N VAL A 275 -0.91 27.91 -13.58
CA VAL A 275 -0.55 27.50 -12.21
C VAL A 275 0.56 28.42 -11.73
N VAL A 276 0.30 29.17 -10.66
CA VAL A 276 1.25 30.13 -10.07
C VAL A 276 1.49 29.81 -8.60
N LYS A 277 2.68 30.13 -8.09
CA LYS A 277 3.02 29.94 -6.68
C LYS A 277 2.80 31.22 -5.87
N GLU A 278 1.85 31.21 -4.95
CA GLU A 278 1.59 32.30 -4.01
C GLU A 278 1.73 31.83 -2.57
N GLY A 279 2.62 32.45 -1.79
CA GLY A 279 2.86 32.07 -0.39
C GLY A 279 3.27 30.60 -0.22
N GLY A 280 3.98 30.04 -1.20
CA GLY A 280 4.42 28.64 -1.21
C GLY A 280 3.38 27.64 -1.74
N LYS A 281 2.22 28.10 -2.25
CA LYS A 281 1.10 27.24 -2.67
C LYS A 281 0.72 27.46 -4.12
N GLU A 282 0.21 26.42 -4.75
CA GLU A 282 -0.32 26.50 -6.11
C GLU A 282 -1.68 27.18 -6.11
N VAL A 283 -1.85 28.13 -7.01
CA VAL A 283 -3.10 28.84 -7.27
C VAL A 283 -3.38 28.78 -8.76
N TYR A 284 -4.59 28.38 -9.10
CA TYR A 284 -5.07 28.27 -10.48
C TYR A 284 -5.78 29.56 -10.85
N ILE A 285 -5.24 30.30 -11.82
CA ILE A 285 -5.84 31.55 -12.31
C ILE A 285 -6.01 31.50 -13.82
N PRO A 286 -7.00 32.20 -14.40
CA PRO A 286 -7.08 32.38 -15.84
C PRO A 286 -5.74 32.86 -16.41
N PHE A 287 -5.28 32.24 -17.50
CA PHE A 287 -3.97 32.53 -18.08
C PHE A 287 -3.79 34.02 -18.43
N ALA A 288 -4.88 34.68 -18.83
CA ALA A 288 -4.91 36.13 -19.08
C ALA A 288 -4.58 36.99 -17.85
N ASN A 289 -4.82 36.46 -16.64
CA ASN A 289 -4.56 37.12 -15.37
C ASN A 289 -3.16 36.84 -14.80
N ALA A 290 -2.39 35.94 -15.43
CA ALA A 290 -1.06 35.58 -14.96
C ALA A 290 -0.03 36.71 -15.14
N LYS A 291 -0.14 37.51 -16.21
CA LYS A 291 0.69 38.68 -16.56
C LYS A 291 2.15 38.63 -16.04
N SER A 292 2.41 39.16 -14.84
CA SER A 292 3.74 39.31 -14.23
C SER A 292 4.10 38.22 -13.21
N LYS A 293 3.23 37.24 -12.96
CA LYS A 293 3.48 36.11 -12.06
C LYS A 293 4.31 35.05 -12.77
N ARG A 294 5.23 34.41 -12.02
CA ARG A 294 5.98 33.26 -12.51
C ARG A 294 5.04 32.06 -12.67
N VAL A 295 4.73 31.71 -13.92
CA VAL A 295 3.93 30.54 -14.27
C VAL A 295 4.78 29.28 -14.11
N GLN A 296 4.28 28.29 -13.37
CA GLN A 296 4.92 27.00 -13.19
C GLN A 296 4.45 25.98 -14.23
N ALA A 297 3.15 25.97 -14.51
CA ALA A 297 2.51 25.10 -15.49
C ALA A 297 1.28 25.80 -16.09
N THR A 298 0.75 25.24 -17.17
CA THR A 298 -0.50 25.71 -17.79
C THR A 298 -1.44 24.55 -18.02
N LEU A 299 -2.72 24.77 -17.75
CA LEU A 299 -3.80 23.83 -18.05
C LEU A 299 -4.62 24.36 -19.23
N SER A 300 -4.98 23.48 -20.15
CA SER A 300 -5.89 23.76 -21.25
C SER A 300 -7.35 23.66 -20.78
N LYS A 301 -8.28 24.21 -21.57
CA LYS A 301 -9.70 23.99 -21.34
C LYS A 301 -10.00 22.49 -21.44
N GLY A 302 -10.65 21.93 -20.42
CA GLY A 302 -11.01 20.52 -20.32
C GLY A 302 -10.06 19.69 -19.44
N ASP A 303 -8.88 20.22 -19.10
CA ASP A 303 -7.93 19.50 -18.25
C ASP A 303 -8.53 19.27 -16.85
N VAL A 304 -8.40 18.05 -16.36
CA VAL A 304 -8.78 17.67 -14.99
C VAL A 304 -7.62 17.99 -14.06
N TYR A 305 -7.90 18.61 -12.91
CA TYR A 305 -6.88 18.96 -11.93
C TYR A 305 -7.41 18.91 -10.50
N LEU A 306 -6.49 18.84 -9.55
CA LEU A 306 -6.78 18.89 -8.12
C LEU A 306 -6.48 20.29 -7.57
N GLU A 307 -7.44 20.90 -6.87
CA GLU A 307 -7.24 22.16 -6.15
C GLU A 307 -7.32 21.93 -4.64
N ASN A 308 -6.37 22.50 -3.89
CA ASN A 308 -6.35 22.38 -2.42
C ASN A 308 -7.34 23.39 -1.78
N ASP A 309 -8.39 22.93 -1.13
CA ASP A 309 -9.37 23.81 -0.45
C ASP A 309 -9.02 23.98 1.04
N LYS A 310 -8.26 25.03 1.36
CA LYS A 310 -7.88 25.39 2.74
C LYS A 310 -9.05 25.52 3.72
N ARG A 311 -10.28 25.81 3.25
CA ARG A 311 -11.43 25.97 4.16
C ARG A 311 -11.80 24.64 4.81
N GLU A 312 -11.52 23.52 4.14
CA GLU A 312 -11.83 22.20 4.69
C GLU A 312 -10.92 21.80 5.82
N ARG A 313 -9.59 22.02 5.79
CA ARG A 313 -8.73 21.71 6.95
C ARG A 313 -9.21 22.32 8.28
N LYS A 314 -9.76 23.54 8.24
CA LYS A 314 -10.34 24.19 9.43
C LYS A 314 -11.75 23.71 9.76
N ALA A 315 -12.51 23.25 8.78
CA ALA A 315 -13.87 22.75 8.95
C ALA A 315 -13.93 21.25 9.32
N SER A 316 -13.01 20.43 8.80
CA SER A 316 -12.85 18.99 9.04
C SER A 316 -12.02 18.69 10.29
N GLY A 317 -11.18 19.63 10.74
CA GLY A 317 -10.29 19.44 11.89
C GLY A 317 -9.12 18.48 11.63
N SER A 318 -8.82 18.17 10.36
CA SER A 318 -7.76 17.24 9.97
C SER A 318 -6.36 17.84 10.20
N TYR A 319 -5.90 17.83 11.45
CA TYR A 319 -4.54 18.20 11.84
C TYR A 319 -3.73 16.95 12.18
N TYR A 320 -2.60 16.80 11.50
CA TYR A 320 -1.70 15.69 11.74
C TYR A 320 -0.96 15.84 13.06
N THR A 321 -0.86 14.75 13.80
CA THR A 321 -0.07 14.67 15.03
C THR A 321 1.36 14.24 14.68
N PRO A 322 2.39 15.07 14.95
CA PRO A 322 3.79 14.71 14.74
C PRO A 322 4.16 13.33 15.31
N ASP A 323 5.03 12.59 14.60
CA ASP A 323 5.42 11.22 14.96
C ASP A 323 5.88 11.06 16.41
N TYR A 324 6.74 11.97 16.89
CA TYR A 324 7.22 11.92 18.26
C TYR A 324 6.10 12.09 19.30
N ILE A 325 5.03 12.81 18.96
CA ILE A 325 3.87 12.98 19.83
C ILE A 325 3.03 11.70 19.82
N VAL A 326 2.80 11.11 18.64
CA VAL A 326 2.05 9.84 18.52
C VAL A 326 2.75 8.73 19.30
N LYS A 327 4.05 8.52 19.07
CA LYS A 327 4.86 7.54 19.80
C LYS A 327 4.83 7.77 21.30
N TYR A 328 4.96 9.02 21.72
CA TYR A 328 4.89 9.39 23.13
C TYR A 328 3.54 9.03 23.74
N ILE A 329 2.43 9.42 23.10
CA ILE A 329 1.08 9.15 23.60
C ILE A 329 0.83 7.64 23.65
N VAL A 330 1.11 6.90 22.57
CA VAL A 330 0.94 5.45 22.51
C VAL A 330 1.73 4.77 23.63
N ALA A 331 3.01 5.11 23.80
CA ALA A 331 3.83 4.52 24.86
C ALA A 331 3.27 4.76 26.27
N HIS A 332 2.74 5.96 26.54
CA HIS A 332 2.23 6.34 27.87
C HIS A 332 0.77 5.96 28.12
N THR A 333 0.03 5.53 27.09
CA THR A 333 -1.37 5.12 27.21
C THR A 333 -1.52 3.60 27.09
N VAL A 334 -0.97 3.01 26.03
CA VAL A 334 -1.00 1.58 25.76
C VAL A 334 0.02 0.82 26.61
N GLY A 335 1.22 1.38 26.81
CA GLY A 335 2.29 0.76 27.60
C GLY A 335 1.87 0.29 29.00
N PRO A 336 1.30 1.16 29.85
CA PRO A 336 0.85 0.78 31.18
C PRO A 336 -0.26 -0.27 31.20
N VAL A 337 -1.06 -0.38 30.14
CA VAL A 337 -2.09 -1.43 30.00
C VAL A 337 -1.43 -2.78 29.71
N LEU A 338 -0.47 -2.81 28.78
CA LEU A 338 0.30 -4.02 28.47
C LEU A 338 1.10 -4.52 29.67
N GLU A 339 1.75 -3.62 30.41
CA GLU A 339 2.54 -3.97 31.60
C GLU A 339 1.70 -4.68 32.66
N ARG A 340 0.55 -4.09 33.04
CA ARG A 340 -0.40 -4.72 33.98
C ARG A 340 -0.89 -6.08 33.48
N LYS A 341 -1.13 -6.20 32.17
CA LYS A 341 -1.55 -7.46 31.55
C LYS A 341 -0.45 -8.52 31.65
N PHE A 342 0.78 -8.17 31.32
CA PHE A 342 1.94 -9.06 31.41
C PHE A 342 2.19 -9.52 32.85
N GLU A 343 2.10 -8.61 33.82
CA GLU A 343 2.21 -8.94 35.24
C GLU A 343 1.13 -9.92 35.70
N THR A 344 -0.11 -9.74 35.23
CA THR A 344 -1.25 -10.60 35.56
C THR A 344 -1.10 -12.01 34.95
N LEU A 345 -0.56 -12.11 33.74
CA LEU A 345 -0.43 -13.38 33.01
C LEU A 345 0.87 -14.14 33.31
N ALA A 346 1.92 -13.46 33.77
CA ALA A 346 3.22 -14.08 34.04
C ALA A 346 3.16 -15.31 34.98
N PRO A 347 2.38 -15.31 36.09
CA PRO A 347 2.26 -16.50 36.93
C PRO A 347 1.63 -17.69 36.19
N GLN A 348 0.64 -17.44 35.33
CA GLN A 348 -0.06 -18.48 34.56
C GLN A 348 0.85 -19.06 33.48
N LEU A 349 1.61 -18.21 32.77
CA LEU A 349 2.62 -18.66 31.82
C LEU A 349 3.72 -19.48 32.48
N ARG A 350 4.17 -19.08 33.67
CA ARG A 350 5.17 -19.84 34.43
C ARG A 350 4.66 -21.22 34.85
N ASP A 351 3.41 -21.33 35.32
CA ASP A 351 2.79 -22.62 35.62
C ASP A 351 2.69 -23.50 34.35
N ALA A 352 2.22 -22.91 33.25
CA ALA A 352 2.10 -23.61 31.97
C ALA A 352 3.47 -24.13 31.47
N GLU A 353 4.53 -23.32 31.52
CA GLU A 353 5.88 -23.72 31.14
C GLU A 353 6.40 -24.87 32.03
N GLN A 354 6.22 -24.79 33.36
CA GLN A 354 6.63 -25.86 34.27
C GLN A 354 5.86 -27.17 34.03
N ARG A 355 4.56 -27.08 33.74
CA ARG A 355 3.73 -28.23 33.38
C ARG A 355 4.15 -28.83 32.05
N TYR A 356 4.48 -28.00 31.05
CA TYR A 356 4.98 -28.46 29.77
C TYR A 356 6.31 -29.20 29.91
N VAL A 357 7.28 -28.70 30.70
CA VAL A 357 8.56 -29.40 30.93
C VAL A 357 8.34 -30.82 31.48
N LYS A 358 7.42 -30.97 32.44
CA LYS A 358 7.05 -32.29 32.99
C LYS A 358 6.35 -33.16 31.96
N ALA A 359 5.37 -32.59 31.24
CA ALA A 359 4.62 -33.30 30.20
C ALA A 359 5.51 -33.78 29.06
N LYS A 360 6.48 -32.94 28.64
CA LYS A 360 7.45 -33.25 27.59
C LYS A 360 8.31 -34.46 27.94
N ALA A 361 8.86 -34.50 29.15
CA ALA A 361 9.66 -35.66 29.60
C ALA A 361 8.84 -36.97 29.59
N VAL A 362 7.55 -36.90 29.94
CA VAL A 362 6.65 -38.07 29.90
C VAL A 362 6.30 -38.48 28.47
N ALA A 363 6.01 -37.52 27.60
CA ALA A 363 5.68 -37.77 26.19
C ALA A 363 6.89 -38.40 25.46
N GLU A 364 8.09 -37.85 25.67
CA GLU A 364 9.34 -38.40 25.10
C GLU A 364 9.59 -39.85 25.56
N ALA A 365 9.40 -40.15 26.85
CA ALA A 365 9.52 -41.51 27.37
C ALA A 365 8.51 -42.49 26.74
N LYS A 366 7.33 -41.99 26.34
CA LYS A 366 6.27 -42.77 25.66
C LYS A 366 6.35 -42.73 24.14
N LYS A 367 7.31 -41.99 23.55
CA LYS A 367 7.39 -41.70 22.10
C LYS A 367 6.11 -41.04 21.55
N GLU A 368 5.49 -40.17 22.35
CA GLU A 368 4.36 -39.34 21.97
C GLU A 368 4.82 -37.91 21.64
N ASP A 369 4.02 -37.19 20.86
CA ASP A 369 4.26 -35.79 20.54
C ASP A 369 3.98 -34.88 21.77
N PRO A 370 5.02 -34.20 22.32
CA PRO A 370 4.85 -33.31 23.47
C PRO A 370 4.02 -32.05 23.15
N GLU A 371 3.93 -31.65 21.87
CA GLU A 371 3.21 -30.44 21.46
C GLU A 371 1.70 -30.54 21.66
N LYS A 372 1.17 -31.77 21.81
CA LYS A 372 -0.23 -32.01 22.19
C LYS A 372 -0.62 -31.31 23.50
N PHE A 373 0.34 -31.05 24.39
CA PHE A 373 0.10 -30.30 25.62
C PHE A 373 -0.56 -28.93 25.35
N TRP A 374 -0.13 -28.22 24.31
CA TRP A 374 -0.61 -26.87 24.00
C TRP A 374 -1.98 -26.83 23.32
N ASN A 375 -2.51 -27.98 22.89
CA ASN A 375 -3.75 -28.07 22.13
C ASN A 375 -5.02 -28.16 22.99
N ASN A 376 -4.89 -28.09 24.32
CA ASN A 376 -6.03 -28.12 25.23
C ASN A 376 -6.68 -26.73 25.38
N ALA A 377 -7.93 -26.72 25.86
CA ALA A 377 -8.74 -25.51 26.00
C ALA A 377 -8.10 -24.47 26.95
N ASP A 378 -7.46 -24.91 28.04
CA ASP A 378 -6.81 -24.00 29.00
C ASP A 378 -5.65 -23.23 28.35
N MET A 379 -4.85 -23.91 27.52
CA MET A 379 -3.72 -23.29 26.81
C MET A 379 -4.20 -22.37 25.68
N GLN A 380 -5.28 -22.73 25.00
CA GLN A 380 -5.93 -21.84 24.02
C GLN A 380 -6.45 -20.57 24.70
N GLN A 381 -7.16 -20.69 25.81
CA GLN A 381 -7.64 -19.53 26.58
C GLN A 381 -6.49 -18.67 27.08
N LEU A 382 -5.37 -19.27 27.50
CA LEU A 382 -4.19 -18.50 27.92
C LEU A 382 -3.52 -17.77 26.74
N ALA A 383 -3.47 -18.39 25.55
CA ALA A 383 -2.99 -17.73 24.34
C ALA A 383 -3.90 -16.56 23.94
N ASP A 384 -5.22 -16.78 23.90
CA ASP A 384 -6.21 -15.75 23.61
C ASP A 384 -6.11 -14.60 24.62
N ALA A 385 -5.97 -14.95 25.91
CA ALA A 385 -5.76 -13.97 26.97
C ALA A 385 -4.48 -13.17 26.77
N CYS A 386 -3.40 -13.73 26.19
CA CYS A 386 -2.21 -12.96 25.83
C CYS A 386 -2.49 -11.98 24.69
N LEU A 387 -3.29 -12.37 23.70
CA LEU A 387 -3.60 -11.59 22.50
C LEU A 387 -4.75 -10.57 22.68
N ASP A 388 -5.60 -10.72 23.70
CA ASP A 388 -6.76 -9.84 23.93
C ASP A 388 -6.37 -8.44 24.40
N VAL A 389 -6.04 -7.56 23.45
CA VAL A 389 -5.75 -6.14 23.69
C VAL A 389 -6.61 -5.32 22.75
N LYS A 390 -7.38 -4.39 23.30
CA LYS A 390 -8.31 -3.55 22.53
C LYS A 390 -7.89 -2.09 22.62
N VAL A 391 -7.72 -1.47 21.46
CA VAL A 391 -7.39 -0.04 21.32
C VAL A 391 -8.51 0.61 20.52
N LEU A 392 -8.95 1.80 20.95
CA LEU A 392 -9.97 2.59 20.27
C LEU A 392 -9.43 3.99 20.04
N ASP A 393 -9.40 4.41 18.78
CA ASP A 393 -9.27 5.80 18.39
C ASP A 393 -10.60 6.27 17.77
N PRO A 394 -11.43 7.03 18.51
CA PRO A 394 -12.75 7.45 18.04
C PRO A 394 -12.69 8.53 16.96
N ALA A 395 -11.50 9.08 16.66
CA ALA A 395 -11.30 10.12 15.67
C ALA A 395 -10.01 9.85 14.87
N MET A 396 -9.85 8.60 14.42
CA MET A 396 -8.57 8.08 13.92
C MET A 396 -7.99 8.84 12.72
N GLY A 397 -8.82 9.56 11.96
CA GLY A 397 -8.40 10.22 10.73
C GLY A 397 -7.77 9.19 9.80
N SER A 398 -6.46 9.27 9.63
CA SER A 398 -5.68 8.33 8.83
C SER A 398 -5.29 7.02 9.49
N GLY A 399 -5.64 6.86 10.77
CA GLY A 399 -5.25 5.69 11.55
C GLY A 399 -3.83 5.75 12.09
N HIS A 400 -3.12 6.89 12.03
CA HIS A 400 -1.72 6.98 12.46
C HIS A 400 -1.50 6.48 13.91
N PHE A 401 -2.40 6.80 14.84
CA PHE A 401 -2.35 6.26 16.20
C PHE A 401 -2.60 4.76 16.26
N LEU A 402 -3.53 4.24 15.45
CA LEU A 402 -3.85 2.80 15.43
C LEU A 402 -2.71 1.98 14.82
N VAL A 403 -2.10 2.46 13.75
CA VAL A 403 -0.92 1.83 13.15
C VAL A 403 0.22 1.78 14.17
N GLU A 404 0.55 2.91 14.81
CA GLU A 404 1.59 2.95 15.83
C GLU A 404 1.22 2.09 17.06
N ALA A 405 -0.05 2.03 17.45
CA ALA A 405 -0.49 1.15 18.54
C ALA A 405 -0.32 -0.32 18.19
N VAL A 406 -0.62 -0.75 16.96
CA VAL A 406 -0.40 -2.13 16.50
C VAL A 406 1.08 -2.48 16.54
N ASP A 407 1.94 -1.61 16.00
CA ASP A 407 3.40 -1.80 16.03
C ASP A 407 3.91 -1.91 17.48
N TYR A 408 3.52 -0.96 18.34
CA TYR A 408 3.94 -0.91 19.73
C TYR A 408 3.47 -2.14 20.53
N ILE A 409 2.21 -2.55 20.37
CA ILE A 409 1.66 -3.76 21.03
C ILE A 409 2.41 -5.00 20.56
N SER A 410 2.58 -5.14 19.25
CA SER A 410 3.24 -6.31 18.65
C SER A 410 4.67 -6.45 19.16
N ASP A 411 5.45 -5.36 19.13
CA ASP A 411 6.84 -5.40 19.59
C ASP A 411 6.95 -5.66 21.10
N ARG A 412 6.11 -5.02 21.93
CA ARG A 412 6.10 -5.27 23.38
C ARG A 412 5.69 -6.70 23.71
N LEU A 413 4.68 -7.23 23.04
CA LEU A 413 4.20 -8.59 23.23
C LEU A 413 5.25 -9.61 22.80
N ILE A 414 5.84 -9.47 21.61
CA ILE A 414 6.91 -10.36 21.12
C ILE A 414 8.10 -10.34 22.08
N ASN A 415 8.56 -9.16 22.49
CA ASN A 415 9.69 -9.04 23.42
C ASN A 415 9.41 -9.71 24.76
N TRP A 416 8.18 -9.57 25.27
CA TRP A 416 7.78 -10.25 26.50
C TRP A 416 7.68 -11.76 26.32
N LEU A 417 7.08 -12.24 25.24
CA LEU A 417 6.95 -13.66 24.91
C LEU A 417 8.30 -14.35 24.67
N ASN A 418 9.29 -13.65 24.11
CA ASN A 418 10.67 -14.12 23.94
C ASN A 418 11.41 -14.33 25.27
N GLY A 419 10.90 -13.76 26.38
CA GLY A 419 11.40 -14.05 27.73
C GLY A 419 11.04 -15.44 28.25
N TRP A 420 10.15 -16.16 27.55
CA TRP A 420 9.69 -17.50 27.91
C TRP A 420 10.28 -18.52 26.93
N THR A 421 10.75 -19.66 27.43
CA THR A 421 11.38 -20.67 26.56
C THR A 421 10.35 -21.37 25.67
N GLN A 422 9.15 -21.56 26.21
CA GLN A 422 7.97 -22.12 25.55
C GLN A 422 6.73 -21.42 26.10
N ASN A 423 5.76 -21.12 25.22
CA ASN A 423 4.51 -20.49 25.63
C ASN A 423 3.38 -20.87 24.67
N PRO A 424 2.11 -20.78 25.11
CA PRO A 424 0.98 -21.23 24.30
C PRO A 424 0.75 -20.37 23.05
N VAL A 425 1.20 -19.12 23.03
CA VAL A 425 1.09 -18.24 21.84
C VAL A 425 1.97 -18.75 20.71
N TRP A 426 3.24 -19.07 20.98
CA TRP A 426 4.13 -19.65 19.97
C TRP A 426 3.62 -20.99 19.48
N ALA A 427 3.10 -21.84 20.36
CA ALA A 427 2.53 -23.12 19.97
C ALA A 427 1.31 -22.96 19.04
N VAL A 428 0.43 -21.98 19.30
CA VAL A 428 -0.69 -21.65 18.42
C VAL A 428 -0.19 -21.16 17.05
N LEU A 429 0.80 -20.27 17.02
CA LEU A 429 1.36 -19.75 15.77
C LEU A 429 2.05 -20.84 14.94
N GLU A 430 2.81 -21.74 15.56
CA GLU A 430 3.42 -22.87 14.87
C GLU A 430 2.41 -23.90 14.38
N ARG A 431 1.28 -24.07 15.08
CA ARG A 431 0.18 -24.89 14.58
C ARG A 431 -0.45 -24.26 13.33
N ILE A 432 -0.80 -22.98 13.39
CA ILE A 432 -1.35 -22.25 12.24
C ILE A 432 -0.39 -22.34 11.05
N ARG A 433 0.91 -22.16 11.28
CA ARG A 433 1.94 -22.30 10.25
C ARG A 433 1.93 -23.69 9.62
N ARG A 434 1.89 -24.76 10.42
CA ARG A 434 1.83 -26.15 9.91
C ARG A 434 0.55 -26.40 9.12
N ASP A 435 -0.60 -25.96 9.64
CA ASP A 435 -1.88 -26.12 8.96
C ASP A 435 -1.87 -25.44 7.58
N ILE A 436 -1.31 -24.22 7.49
CA ILE A 436 -1.12 -23.49 6.22
C ILE A 436 -0.20 -24.28 5.28
N LEU A 437 0.94 -24.76 5.75
CA LEU A 437 1.89 -25.51 4.92
C LEU A 437 1.30 -26.84 4.42
N GLU A 438 0.58 -27.57 5.27
CA GLU A 438 -0.10 -28.80 4.88
C GLU A 438 -1.20 -28.56 3.84
N ASP A 439 -1.94 -27.45 3.98
CA ASP A 439 -2.95 -27.07 2.99
C ASP A 439 -2.31 -26.63 1.67
N MET A 440 -1.16 -25.95 1.70
CA MET A 440 -0.38 -25.63 0.49
C MET A 440 0.11 -26.90 -0.21
N GLU A 441 0.68 -27.86 0.53
CA GLU A 441 1.13 -29.15 -0.01
C GLU A 441 -0.01 -29.95 -0.64
N ARG A 442 -1.19 -29.96 -0.01
CA ARG A 442 -2.41 -30.60 -0.56
C ARG A 442 -2.88 -29.96 -1.85
N GLN A 443 -2.63 -28.67 -2.03
CA GLN A 443 -2.98 -27.92 -3.22
C GLN A 443 -1.93 -28.06 -4.36
N GLN A 444 -0.87 -28.87 -4.15
CA GLN A 444 0.25 -29.04 -5.09
C GLN A 444 0.93 -27.73 -5.48
N VAL A 445 1.05 -26.81 -4.51
CA VAL A 445 1.80 -25.56 -4.62
C VAL A 445 3.18 -25.74 -4.04
#